data_AF-A0A0G0JBJ2-F1
#
_entry.id   AF-A0A0G0JBJ2-F1
#
_cell.length_a   1.000
_cell.length_b   1.000
_cell.length_c   1.000
_cell.angle_alpha   90.00
_cell.angle_beta   90.00
_cell.angle_gamma   90.00
#
_symmetry.space_group_name_H-M   'P 1'
#
loop_
_entity.id
_entity.type
_entity.pdbx_description
1 polymer ?
#
loop_
_entity_poly.entity_id
_entity_poly.type
_entity_poly.pdbx_seq_one_letter_code
_entity_poly.pdbx_strand_id
1 'polypeptide(L)'
;MKFIKIFLLYFQHVMNFRSRIFIWFLTSFLNPLSLMIFWVAVFKDKEAVLSGWSLSSITSYYFLLIIAASFLIVHIEEDVAIRDIREGQLVSHIIKPMSYFWMKFLSELGWRIMQGFFGVLIFIVFYVLFSRFISLPNTFLEIFSAILIISLAFFISFTFKMIVGLTAFWFVDFWGLQQIIEVIIIILAGFIMPIEFFPD
;
A
#
# COMPACT_ATOMS: atom_id res chain seq x y z
N MET A 1 -26.90 0.73 7.96
CA MET A 1 -26.99 2.21 7.86
C MET A 1 -25.95 2.96 8.69
N LYS A 2 -25.67 2.58 9.96
CA LYS A 2 -24.69 3.29 10.82
C LYS A 2 -23.26 3.31 10.25
N PHE A 3 -22.69 2.16 9.87
CA PHE A 3 -21.35 2.06 9.28
C PHE A 3 -21.17 2.89 8.00
N ILE A 4 -22.17 2.88 7.12
CA ILE A 4 -22.14 3.66 5.87
C ILE A 4 -22.06 5.15 6.15
N LYS A 5 -22.87 5.67 7.09
CA LYS A 5 -22.80 7.10 7.46
C LYS A 5 -21.44 7.47 8.03
N ILE A 6 -20.87 6.62 8.87
CA ILE A 6 -19.54 6.84 9.47
C ILE A 6 -18.47 6.82 8.38
N PHE A 7 -18.52 5.84 7.46
CA PHE A 7 -17.63 5.80 6.31
C PHE A 7 -17.74 7.07 5.47
N LEU A 8 -18.96 7.54 5.14
CA LEU A 8 -19.16 8.76 4.36
C LEU A 8 -18.59 9.99 5.08
N LEU A 9 -18.70 10.09 6.40
CA LEU A 9 -18.09 11.16 7.18
C LEU A 9 -16.55 11.11 7.10
N TYR A 10 -15.95 9.93 7.27
CA TYR A 10 -14.51 9.76 7.07
C TYR A 10 -14.08 10.08 5.64
N PHE A 11 -14.86 9.67 4.66
CA PHE A 11 -14.58 9.92 3.25
C PHE A 11 -14.64 11.43 2.92
N GLN A 12 -15.61 12.15 3.47
CA GLN A 12 -15.67 13.62 3.36
C GLN A 12 -14.46 14.28 4.02
N HIS A 13 -14.06 13.80 5.20
CA HIS A 13 -12.84 14.29 5.84
C HIS A 13 -11.60 14.06 4.96
N VAL A 14 -11.44 12.87 4.40
CA VAL A 14 -10.36 12.53 3.46
C VAL A 14 -10.37 13.48 2.26
N MET A 15 -11.54 13.72 1.65
CA MET A 15 -11.69 14.67 0.52
C MET A 15 -11.29 16.11 0.86
N ASN A 16 -11.52 16.57 2.09
CA ASN A 16 -11.07 17.89 2.54
C ASN A 16 -9.53 17.99 2.57
N PHE A 17 -8.84 16.88 2.83
CA PHE A 17 -7.37 16.79 2.83
C PHE A 17 -6.79 16.29 1.49
N ARG A 18 -7.46 16.56 0.36
CA ARG A 18 -7.03 16.15 -0.99
C ARG A 18 -5.57 16.42 -1.33
N SER A 19 -5.03 17.58 -0.94
CA SER A 19 -3.63 17.94 -1.20
C SER A 19 -2.66 17.04 -0.45
N ARG A 20 -3.01 16.67 0.79
CA ARG A 20 -2.22 15.72 1.60
C ARG A 20 -2.20 14.35 0.92
N ILE A 21 -3.35 13.86 0.46
CA ILE A 21 -3.44 12.57 -0.25
C ILE A 21 -2.58 12.59 -1.51
N PHE A 22 -2.65 13.66 -2.29
CA PHE A 22 -1.85 13.79 -3.51
C PHE A 22 -0.34 13.79 -3.23
N ILE A 23 0.10 14.48 -2.17
CA ILE A 23 1.51 14.47 -1.74
C ILE A 23 1.95 13.06 -1.32
N TRP A 24 1.16 12.37 -0.50
CA TRP A 24 1.46 11.00 -0.08
C TRP A 24 1.47 10.04 -1.27
N PHE A 25 0.52 10.17 -2.19
CA PHE A 25 0.51 9.43 -3.43
C PHE A 25 1.81 9.66 -4.21
N LEU A 26 2.23 10.90 -4.44
CA LEU A 26 3.47 11.19 -5.15
C LEU A 26 4.72 10.62 -4.43
N THR A 27 4.73 10.68 -3.10
CA THR A 27 5.82 10.15 -2.28
C THR A 27 5.94 8.64 -2.42
N SER A 28 4.81 7.92 -2.46
CA SER A 28 4.79 6.47 -2.67
C SER A 28 5.33 6.04 -4.03
N PHE A 29 5.40 6.94 -5.02
CA PHE A 29 5.94 6.66 -6.35
C PHE A 29 7.45 6.85 -6.42
N LEU A 30 8.03 7.70 -5.57
CA LEU A 30 9.45 8.01 -5.63
C LEU A 30 10.33 6.77 -5.40
N ASN A 31 9.97 5.92 -4.45
CA ASN A 31 10.74 4.72 -4.11
C ASN A 31 10.81 3.74 -5.30
N PRO A 32 9.68 3.24 -5.83
CA PRO A 32 9.70 2.31 -6.96
C PRO A 32 10.29 2.92 -8.23
N LEU A 33 10.06 4.22 -8.51
CA LEU A 33 10.65 4.89 -9.68
C LEU A 33 12.17 4.96 -9.58
N SER A 34 12.70 5.22 -8.37
CA SER A 34 14.15 5.23 -8.14
C SER A 34 14.76 3.86 -8.40
N LEU A 35 14.10 2.79 -7.94
CA LEU A 35 14.53 1.42 -8.21
C LEU A 35 14.42 1.05 -9.69
N MET A 36 13.38 1.51 -10.37
CA MET A 36 13.24 1.32 -11.82
C MET A 36 14.42 1.95 -12.58
N ILE A 37 14.81 3.19 -12.25
CA ILE A 37 15.96 3.87 -12.84
C ILE A 37 17.26 3.13 -12.53
N PHE A 38 17.43 2.66 -11.29
CA PHE A 38 18.56 1.83 -10.89
C PHE A 38 18.68 0.58 -11.78
N TRP A 39 17.58 -0.15 -11.99
CA TRP A 39 17.59 -1.33 -12.84
C TRP A 39 17.84 -1.00 -14.31
N VAL A 40 17.32 0.12 -14.84
CA VAL A 40 17.68 0.59 -16.19
C VAL A 40 19.19 0.79 -16.33
N ALA A 41 19.86 1.34 -15.31
CA ALA A 41 21.31 1.51 -15.33
C ALA A 41 22.05 0.17 -15.27
N VAL A 42 21.60 -0.78 -14.45
CA VAL A 42 22.20 -2.12 -14.33
C VAL A 42 22.13 -2.91 -15.64
N PHE A 43 21.02 -2.81 -16.37
CA PHE A 43 20.81 -3.49 -17.64
C PHE A 43 21.47 -2.78 -18.84
N LYS A 44 21.99 -1.55 -18.67
CA LYS A 44 22.63 -0.79 -19.75
C LYS A 44 23.94 -1.43 -20.25
N ASP A 45 24.69 -2.04 -19.34
CA ASP A 45 26.00 -2.64 -19.65
C ASP A 45 25.95 -4.17 -19.85
N LYS A 46 24.79 -4.80 -19.61
CA LYS A 46 24.58 -6.26 -19.76
C LYS A 46 23.61 -6.53 -20.90
N GLU A 47 24.12 -6.88 -22.08
CA GLU A 47 23.32 -7.08 -23.30
C GLU A 47 22.30 -8.24 -23.23
N ALA A 48 22.31 -9.10 -22.21
CA ALA A 48 21.30 -10.14 -22.13
C ALA A 48 21.08 -10.58 -20.68
N VAL A 49 19.85 -10.38 -20.21
CA VAL A 49 19.14 -11.30 -19.33
C VAL A 49 19.88 -11.65 -18.03
N LEU A 50 19.67 -10.85 -16.98
CA LEU A 50 20.02 -11.25 -15.61
C LEU A 50 19.00 -12.31 -15.14
N SER A 51 19.44 -13.55 -14.98
CA SER A 51 18.63 -14.65 -14.41
C SER A 51 17.27 -14.86 -15.09
N GLY A 52 17.18 -14.70 -16.42
CA GLY A 52 15.92 -14.83 -17.17
C GLY A 52 15.11 -13.53 -17.33
N TRP A 53 15.50 -12.45 -16.67
CA TRP A 53 14.78 -11.18 -16.69
C TRP A 53 15.30 -10.22 -17.77
N SER A 54 14.38 -9.71 -18.59
CA SER A 54 14.65 -8.61 -19.52
C SER A 54 14.38 -7.25 -18.85
N LEU A 55 14.94 -6.17 -19.41
CA LEU A 55 14.61 -4.80 -18.98
C LEU A 55 13.11 -4.51 -19.05
N SER A 56 12.41 -5.06 -20.05
CA SER A 56 10.97 -4.91 -20.17
C SER A 56 10.23 -5.63 -19.03
N SER A 57 10.67 -6.84 -18.68
CA SER A 57 10.06 -7.64 -17.61
C SER A 57 10.21 -6.97 -16.25
N ILE A 58 11.41 -6.46 -15.94
CA ILE A 58 11.68 -5.82 -14.65
C ILE A 58 10.94 -4.48 -14.52
N THR A 59 10.83 -3.73 -15.62
CA THR A 59 10.06 -2.49 -15.66
C THR A 59 8.59 -2.76 -15.37
N SER A 60 7.97 -3.74 -16.05
CA SER A 60 6.59 -4.14 -15.79
C SER A 60 6.36 -4.61 -14.35
N TYR A 61 7.34 -5.32 -13.76
CA TYR A 61 7.29 -5.74 -12.36
C TYR A 61 7.16 -4.55 -11.40
N TYR A 62 8.05 -3.55 -11.50
CA TYR A 62 7.99 -2.38 -10.63
C TYR A 62 6.74 -1.52 -10.85
N PHE A 63 6.23 -1.46 -12.08
CA PHE A 63 4.95 -0.79 -12.35
C PHE A 63 3.76 -1.47 -11.66
N LEU A 64 3.65 -2.80 -11.76
CA LEU A 64 2.62 -3.54 -11.05
C LEU A 64 2.78 -3.38 -9.53
N LEU A 65 4.03 -3.32 -9.05
CA LEU A 65 4.34 -3.11 -7.66
C LEU A 65 3.86 -1.72 -7.17
N ILE A 66 4.04 -0.66 -7.95
CA ILE A 66 3.51 0.69 -7.65
C ILE A 66 1.99 0.65 -7.49
N ILE A 67 1.31 -0.04 -8.42
CA ILE A 67 -0.15 -0.13 -8.41
C ILE A 67 -0.60 -0.90 -7.17
N ALA A 68 -0.02 -2.08 -6.93
CA ALA A 68 -0.31 -2.88 -5.75
C ALA A 68 -0.06 -2.07 -4.45
N ALA A 69 1.06 -1.35 -4.39
CA ALA A 69 1.44 -0.52 -3.26
C ALA A 69 0.40 0.58 -2.94
N SER A 70 -0.17 1.21 -3.98
CA SER A 70 -1.19 2.26 -3.82
C SER A 70 -2.47 1.78 -3.10
N PHE A 71 -2.80 0.50 -3.23
CA PHE A 71 -3.94 -0.11 -2.56
C PHE A 71 -3.58 -0.76 -1.22
N LEU A 72 -2.39 -1.37 -1.13
CA LEU A 72 -2.08 -2.32 -0.07
C LEU A 72 -1.20 -1.78 1.05
N ILE A 73 -0.42 -0.71 0.86
CA ILE A 73 0.49 -0.21 1.91
C ILE A 73 -0.29 0.66 2.90
N VAL A 74 -0.77 0.05 3.98
CA VAL A 74 -1.47 0.72 5.08
C VAL A 74 -0.48 1.37 6.06
N HIS A 75 -0.85 2.52 6.64
CA HIS A 75 -0.02 3.27 7.60
C HIS A 75 -0.79 3.65 8.90
N ILE A 76 -1.77 2.84 9.28
CA ILE A 76 -2.63 3.11 10.44
C ILE A 76 -1.89 2.94 11.78
N GLU A 77 -0.79 2.18 11.79
CA GLU A 77 0.01 1.85 12.96
C GLU A 77 0.51 3.09 13.70
N GLU A 78 0.92 4.14 12.97
CA GLU A 78 1.46 5.38 13.54
C GLU A 78 0.37 6.16 14.28
N ASP A 79 -0.81 6.29 13.67
CA ASP A 79 -1.97 6.93 14.30
C ASP A 79 -2.38 6.18 15.57
N VAL A 80 -2.42 4.84 15.53
CA VAL A 80 -2.75 4.01 16.70
C VAL A 80 -1.72 4.16 17.81
N ALA A 81 -0.44 4.05 17.48
CA ALA A 81 0.63 4.06 18.46
C ALA A 81 0.82 5.44 19.10
N ILE A 82 0.84 6.49 18.30
CA ILE A 82 1.17 7.83 18.77
C ILE A 82 -0.07 8.54 19.30
N ARG A 83 -1.11 8.69 18.48
CA ARG A 83 -2.28 9.49 18.87
C ARG A 83 -3.18 8.75 19.85
N ASP A 84 -3.49 7.49 19.56
CA ASP A 84 -4.45 6.79 20.41
C ASP A 84 -3.83 6.33 21.72
N ILE A 85 -2.64 5.71 21.66
CA ILE A 85 -1.99 5.13 22.85
C ILE A 85 -1.16 6.19 23.60
N ARG A 86 -0.15 6.81 22.96
CA ARG A 86 0.76 7.73 23.68
C ARG A 86 0.10 9.04 24.10
N GLU A 87 -0.74 9.63 23.25
CA GLU A 87 -1.48 10.86 23.60
C GLU A 87 -2.78 10.58 24.37
N GLY A 88 -3.13 9.31 24.59
CA GLY A 88 -4.29 8.92 25.41
C GLY A 88 -5.66 9.11 24.74
N GLN A 89 -5.71 9.33 23.42
CA GLN A 89 -6.98 9.52 22.71
C GLN A 89 -7.81 8.23 22.61
N LEU A 90 -7.23 7.06 22.87
CA LEU A 90 -7.91 5.76 22.80
C LEU A 90 -9.16 5.69 23.69
N VAL A 91 -9.14 6.30 24.87
CA VAL A 91 -10.30 6.28 25.80
C VAL A 91 -11.53 6.90 25.12
N SER A 92 -11.33 8.00 24.38
CA SER A 92 -12.40 8.68 23.64
C SER A 92 -13.01 7.81 22.53
N HIS A 93 -12.25 6.83 22.05
CA HIS A 93 -12.69 5.90 21.03
C HIS A 93 -13.43 4.69 21.62
N ILE A 94 -12.97 4.16 22.77
CA ILE A 94 -13.58 3.00 23.42
C ILE A 94 -14.96 3.30 24.00
N ILE A 95 -15.21 4.53 24.46
CA ILE A 95 -16.53 4.95 24.97
C ILE A 95 -17.61 5.04 23.87
N LYS A 96 -17.22 5.04 22.59
CA LYS A 96 -18.16 5.11 21.47
C LYS A 96 -18.83 3.72 21.30
N PRO A 97 -20.10 3.66 20.88
CA PRO A 97 -20.84 2.39 20.71
C PRO A 97 -20.43 1.62 19.44
N MET A 98 -19.16 1.72 19.04
CA MET A 98 -18.59 1.09 17.85
C MET A 98 -17.21 0.56 18.21
N SER A 99 -16.91 -0.66 17.77
CA SER A 99 -15.58 -1.23 17.96
C SER A 99 -14.51 -0.34 17.32
N TYR A 100 -13.46 -0.09 18.09
CA TYR A 100 -12.28 0.67 17.68
C TYR A 100 -11.69 0.17 16.36
N PHE A 101 -11.62 -1.16 16.20
CA PHE A 101 -11.11 -1.81 14.99
C PHE A 101 -11.87 -1.36 13.74
N TRP A 102 -13.20 -1.46 13.75
CA TRP A 102 -14.03 -1.11 12.59
C TRP A 102 -14.00 0.38 12.30
N MET A 103 -13.89 1.21 13.32
CA MET A 103 -13.78 2.65 13.15
C MET A 103 -12.45 3.03 12.46
N LYS A 104 -11.32 2.44 12.87
CA LYS A 104 -10.02 2.61 12.18
C LYS A 104 -10.01 2.00 10.78
N PHE A 105 -10.68 0.86 10.60
CA PHE A 105 -10.82 0.23 9.28
C PHE A 105 -11.57 1.16 8.30
N LEU A 106 -12.70 1.74 8.72
CA LEU A 106 -13.47 2.65 7.87
C LEU A 106 -12.72 3.94 7.57
N SER A 107 -11.95 4.47 8.53
CA SER A 107 -11.12 5.66 8.27
C SER A 107 -10.03 5.35 7.23
N GLU A 108 -9.36 4.20 7.37
CA GLU A 108 -8.30 3.79 6.44
C GLU A 108 -8.84 3.44 5.06
N LEU A 109 -9.99 2.78 4.99
CA LEU A 109 -10.64 2.43 3.73
C LEU A 109 -10.91 3.66 2.86
N GLY A 110 -11.33 4.78 3.46
CA GLY A 110 -11.53 6.04 2.74
C GLY A 110 -10.24 6.58 2.11
N TRP A 111 -9.13 6.52 2.86
CA TRP A 111 -7.80 6.89 2.37
C TRP A 111 -7.36 5.99 1.21
N ARG A 112 -7.54 4.68 1.34
CA ARG A 112 -7.11 3.71 0.31
C ARG A 112 -7.93 3.79 -0.96
N ILE A 113 -9.23 4.05 -0.88
CA ILE A 113 -10.06 4.29 -2.07
C ILE A 113 -9.54 5.50 -2.84
N MET A 114 -9.13 6.56 -2.16
CA MET A 114 -8.59 7.75 -2.81
C MET A 114 -7.19 7.55 -3.39
N GLN A 115 -6.28 6.89 -2.66
CA GLN A 115 -4.96 6.57 -3.22
C GLN A 115 -5.06 5.57 -4.38
N GLY A 116 -5.92 4.55 -4.24
CA GLY A 116 -6.23 3.59 -5.29
C GLY A 116 -6.85 4.23 -6.53
N PHE A 117 -7.67 5.28 -6.39
CA PHE A 117 -8.18 6.04 -7.53
C PHE A 117 -7.03 6.66 -8.34
N PHE A 118 -6.06 7.30 -7.69
CA PHE A 118 -4.87 7.81 -8.37
C PHE A 118 -3.99 6.66 -8.93
N GLY A 119 -3.93 5.52 -8.23
CA GLY A 119 -3.27 4.30 -8.69
C GLY A 119 -3.88 3.73 -9.98
N VAL A 120 -5.21 3.74 -10.09
CA VAL A 120 -5.92 3.34 -11.32
C VAL A 120 -5.68 4.34 -12.43
N LEU A 121 -5.67 5.63 -12.12
CA LEU A 121 -5.40 6.67 -13.11
C LEU A 121 -4.00 6.51 -13.73
N ILE A 122 -2.97 6.24 -12.91
CA ILE A 122 -1.64 5.95 -13.44
C ILE A 122 -1.61 4.66 -14.24
N PHE A 123 -2.33 3.63 -13.79
CA PHE A 123 -2.40 2.36 -14.51
C PHE A 123 -3.01 2.53 -15.90
N ILE A 124 -4.06 3.34 -16.03
CA ILE A 124 -4.67 3.65 -17.33
C ILE A 124 -3.68 4.36 -18.25
N VAL A 125 -2.98 5.39 -17.74
CA VAL A 125 -1.95 6.11 -18.51
C VAL A 125 -0.86 5.14 -18.99
N PHE A 126 -0.41 4.25 -18.11
CA PHE A 126 0.61 3.27 -18.43
C PHE A 126 0.13 2.22 -19.43
N TYR A 127 -1.09 1.70 -19.24
CA TYR A 127 -1.70 0.75 -20.16
C TYR A 127 -1.82 1.32 -21.57
N VAL A 128 -2.17 2.60 -21.73
CA VAL A 128 -2.22 3.24 -23.05
C VAL A 128 -0.83 3.31 -23.70
N LEU A 129 0.23 3.59 -22.92
CA LEU A 129 1.60 3.71 -23.42
C LEU A 129 2.28 2.36 -23.70
N PHE A 130 1.93 1.31 -22.94
CA PHE A 130 2.61 0.01 -22.93
C PHE A 130 1.65 -1.18 -23.11
N SER A 131 0.50 -0.97 -23.76
CA SER A 131 -0.58 -1.96 -23.94
C SER A 131 -0.11 -3.31 -24.46
N ARG A 132 0.97 -3.35 -25.25
CA ARG A 132 1.55 -4.58 -25.79
C ARG A 132 2.15 -5.52 -24.74
N PHE A 133 2.47 -5.02 -23.55
CA PHE A 133 3.13 -5.76 -22.46
C PHE A 133 2.20 -6.12 -21.31
N ILE A 134 0.93 -5.70 -21.35
CA ILE A 134 -0.05 -5.93 -20.28
C ILE A 134 -1.27 -6.64 -20.87
N SER A 135 -1.48 -7.89 -20.47
CA SER A 135 -2.75 -8.59 -20.67
C SER A 135 -3.72 -8.17 -19.58
N LEU A 136 -4.79 -7.47 -19.95
CA LEU A 136 -5.89 -7.20 -19.03
C LEU A 136 -6.73 -8.48 -18.83
N PRO A 137 -7.29 -8.67 -17.62
CA PRO A 137 -8.26 -9.70 -17.41
C PRO A 137 -9.49 -9.45 -18.28
N ASN A 138 -9.83 -10.42 -19.13
CA ASN A 138 -10.90 -10.29 -20.12
C ASN A 138 -12.19 -11.00 -19.70
N THR A 139 -12.12 -11.83 -18.65
CA THR A 139 -13.27 -12.54 -18.12
C THR A 139 -13.81 -11.91 -16.85
N PHE A 140 -15.12 -11.96 -16.66
CA PHE A 140 -15.77 -11.49 -15.42
C PHE A 140 -15.17 -12.16 -14.17
N LEU A 141 -14.80 -13.44 -14.28
CA LEU A 141 -14.21 -14.21 -13.19
C LEU A 141 -12.81 -13.71 -12.80
N GLU A 142 -11.98 -13.32 -13.77
CA GLU A 142 -10.67 -12.71 -13.50
C GLU A 142 -10.80 -11.34 -12.84
N ILE A 143 -11.73 -10.50 -13.29
CA ILE A 143 -11.98 -9.19 -12.68
C ILE A 143 -12.49 -9.36 -11.24
N PHE A 144 -13.45 -10.26 -11.04
CA PHE A 144 -14.00 -10.54 -9.72
C PHE A 144 -12.95 -11.09 -8.75
N SER A 145 -12.12 -12.03 -9.21
CA SER A 145 -11.02 -12.58 -8.39
C SER A 145 -9.95 -11.52 -8.08
N ALA A 146 -9.60 -10.65 -9.01
CA ALA A 146 -8.68 -9.55 -8.75
C ALA A 146 -9.21 -8.61 -7.65
N ILE A 147 -10.48 -8.20 -7.73
CA ILE A 147 -11.13 -7.36 -6.72
C ILE A 147 -11.15 -8.06 -5.35
N LEU A 148 -11.45 -9.35 -5.33
CA LEU A 148 -11.47 -10.15 -4.10
C LEU A 148 -10.07 -10.24 -3.47
N ILE A 149 -9.04 -10.52 -4.27
CA ILE A 149 -7.65 -10.63 -3.81
C ILE A 149 -7.18 -9.29 -3.24
N ILE A 150 -7.42 -8.17 -3.94
CA ILE A 150 -7.04 -6.84 -3.45
C ILE A 150 -7.77 -6.52 -2.14
N SER A 151 -9.06 -6.85 -2.04
CA SER A 151 -9.84 -6.60 -0.82
C SER A 151 -9.32 -7.40 0.38
N LEU A 152 -9.00 -8.68 0.17
CA LEU A 152 -8.44 -9.55 1.21
C LEU A 152 -7.02 -9.11 1.59
N ALA A 153 -6.17 -8.80 0.61
CA ALA A 153 -4.82 -8.32 0.85
C ALA A 153 -4.82 -6.99 1.64
N PHE A 154 -5.73 -6.07 1.31
CA PHE A 154 -5.92 -4.85 2.09
C PHE A 154 -6.36 -5.15 3.53
N PHE A 155 -7.32 -6.06 3.71
CA PHE A 155 -7.77 -6.44 5.05
C PHE A 155 -6.65 -7.07 5.91
N ILE A 156 -5.80 -7.91 5.30
CA ILE A 156 -4.63 -8.50 5.96
C ILE A 156 -3.61 -7.41 6.32
N SER A 157 -3.27 -6.54 5.36
CA SER A 157 -2.33 -5.43 5.58
C SER A 157 -2.80 -4.51 6.69
N PHE A 158 -4.08 -4.13 6.69
CA PHE A 158 -4.69 -3.34 7.75
C PHE A 158 -4.59 -4.03 9.11
N THR A 159 -4.98 -5.31 9.16
CA THR A 159 -4.97 -6.07 10.43
C THR A 159 -3.55 -6.20 10.97
N PHE A 160 -2.58 -6.47 10.10
CA PHE A 160 -1.17 -6.52 10.48
C PHE A 160 -0.68 -5.19 11.05
N LYS A 161 -0.92 -4.08 10.35
CA LYS A 161 -0.53 -2.75 10.83
C LYS A 161 -1.26 -2.34 12.11
N MET A 162 -2.53 -2.71 12.28
CA MET A 162 -3.25 -2.54 13.55
C MET A 162 -2.57 -3.28 14.70
N ILE A 163 -2.13 -4.53 14.48
CA ILE A 163 -1.38 -5.30 15.50
C ILE A 163 -0.09 -4.56 15.85
N VAL A 164 0.66 -4.10 14.85
CA VAL A 164 1.90 -3.33 15.05
C VAL A 164 1.63 -2.06 15.86
N GLY A 165 0.61 -1.27 15.53
CA GLY A 165 0.24 -0.08 16.28
C GLY A 165 -0.12 -0.36 17.74
N LEU A 166 -0.85 -1.46 17.99
CA LEU A 166 -1.22 -1.88 19.34
C LEU A 166 -0.03 -2.34 20.20
N THR A 167 1.11 -2.71 19.59
CA THR A 167 2.31 -3.02 20.39
C THR A 167 2.83 -1.84 21.20
N ALA A 168 2.46 -0.60 20.83
CA ALA A 168 2.86 0.62 21.54
C ALA A 168 2.36 0.69 23.01
N PHE A 169 1.44 -0.19 23.41
CA PHE A 169 1.11 -0.37 24.83
C PHE A 169 2.28 -0.86 25.69
N TRP A 170 3.17 -1.67 25.10
CA TRP A 170 4.30 -2.30 25.80
C TRP A 170 5.64 -1.68 25.41
N PHE A 171 5.77 -1.14 24.19
CA PHE A 171 7.03 -0.60 23.68
C PHE A 171 7.17 0.90 23.92
N VAL A 172 8.27 1.27 24.59
CA VAL A 172 8.65 2.68 24.81
C VAL A 172 9.10 3.35 23.51
N ASP A 173 9.76 2.61 22.61
CA ASP A 173 10.15 3.10 21.30
C ASP A 173 9.41 2.35 20.18
N PHE A 174 8.34 2.98 19.69
CA PHE A 174 7.53 2.47 18.59
C PHE A 174 8.23 2.69 17.23
N TRP A 175 9.00 3.77 17.09
CA TRP A 175 9.65 4.11 15.83
C TRP A 175 10.70 3.07 15.45
N GLY A 176 11.54 2.66 16.40
CA GLY A 176 12.52 1.60 16.18
C GLY A 176 11.86 0.28 15.74
N LEU A 177 10.76 -0.10 16.39
CA LEU A 177 10.01 -1.31 16.04
C LEU A 177 9.39 -1.22 14.63
N GLN A 178 8.74 -0.10 14.31
CA GLN A 178 8.16 0.14 12.99
C GLN A 178 9.23 0.05 11.89
N GLN A 179 10.40 0.67 12.08
CA GLN A 179 11.48 0.65 11.09
C GLN A 179 12.00 -0.77 10.82
N ILE A 180 12.19 -1.58 11.87
CA ILE A 180 12.62 -2.98 11.70
C ILE A 180 11.59 -3.77 10.88
N ILE A 181 10.30 -3.60 11.20
CA ILE A 181 9.21 -4.27 10.49
C ILE A 181 9.15 -3.83 9.03
N GLU A 182 9.30 -2.53 8.75
CA GLU A 182 9.32 -1.98 7.39
C GLU A 182 10.46 -2.57 6.55
N VAL A 183 11.68 -2.66 7.12
CA VAL A 183 12.82 -3.27 6.44
C VAL A 183 12.55 -4.74 6.10
N ILE A 184 12.01 -5.51 7.05
CA ILE A 184 11.67 -6.92 6.84
C ILE A 184 10.64 -7.05 5.70
N ILE A 185 9.60 -6.24 5.72
CA ILE A 185 8.55 -6.26 4.69
C ILE A 185 9.11 -5.90 3.32
N ILE A 186 9.92 -4.85 3.22
CA ILE A 186 10.50 -4.39 1.95
C ILE A 186 11.37 -5.49 1.31
N ILE A 187 12.14 -6.23 2.11
CA ILE A 187 12.97 -7.34 1.61
C ILE A 187 12.08 -8.51 1.17
N LEU A 188 11.18 -8.98 2.05
CA LEU A 188 10.38 -10.18 1.81
C LEU A 188 9.28 -9.98 0.75
N ALA A 189 8.83 -8.74 0.54
CA ALA A 189 7.85 -8.41 -0.50
C ALA A 189 8.47 -8.36 -1.92
N GLY A 190 9.79 -8.52 -2.05
CA GLY A 190 10.50 -8.35 -3.32
C GLY A 190 10.58 -6.89 -3.78
N PHE A 191 10.41 -5.94 -2.87
CA PHE A 191 10.38 -4.52 -3.23
C PHE A 191 11.74 -4.02 -3.71
N ILE A 192 12.85 -4.53 -3.18
CA ILE A 192 14.23 -4.15 -3.60
C ILE A 192 14.63 -4.85 -4.89
N MET A 193 14.25 -6.13 -5.02
CA MET A 193 14.51 -6.96 -6.19
C MET A 193 13.49 -8.10 -6.25
N PRO A 194 13.17 -8.62 -7.45
CA PRO A 194 12.31 -9.79 -7.59
C PRO A 194 12.75 -10.93 -6.68
N ILE A 195 11.79 -11.63 -6.09
CA ILE A 195 12.07 -12.70 -5.10
C ILE A 195 12.94 -13.82 -5.73
N GLU A 196 12.82 -14.01 -7.04
CA GLU A 196 13.64 -14.96 -7.83
C GLU A 196 15.15 -14.66 -7.82
N PHE A 197 15.58 -13.48 -7.38
CA PHE A 197 16.99 -13.15 -7.24
C PHE A 197 17.57 -13.51 -5.88
N PHE A 198 16.74 -13.89 -4.90
CA PHE A 198 17.23 -14.35 -3.61
C PHE A 198 17.74 -15.79 -3.70
N PRO A 199 18.80 -16.14 -2.95
CA PRO A 199 19.27 -17.51 -2.86
C PRO A 199 18.23 -18.41 -2.18
N ASP A 200 18.19 -19.68 -2.57
CA ASP A 200 17.42 -20.74 -1.89
C ASP A 200 17.89 -20.98 -0.44
#